data_AF-A0A2G9TBL1-F1
#
_entry.id   AF-A0A2G9TBL1-F1
#
_cell.length_a   1.000
_cell.length_b   1.000
_cell.length_c   1.000
_cell.angle_alpha   90.00
_cell.angle_beta   90.00
_cell.angle_gamma   90.00
#
_symmetry.space_group_name_H-M   'P 1'
#
loop_
_entity.id
_entity.type
_entity.pdbx_description
1 polymer ?
#
loop_
_entity_poly.entity_id
_entity_poly.type
_entity_poly.pdbx_seq_one_letter_code
_entity_poly.pdbx_strand_id
1 'polypeptide(L)'
;MPRNYEKLAQIEKINGRLIVSNNDGIPDLSFLPNLEEIYSSDKEKPSLDIVDNHNFALKGLDAIRKIHGKVYVRTEESSDVQKEVEQHIKSITDGKVTFAVKESSGFGK
;
A
#
# COMPACT_ATOMS: atom_id res chain seq x y z
N MET A 1 -16.10 -0.75 -3.03
CA MET A 1 -15.77 0.44 -2.23
C MET A 1 -16.76 0.65 -1.10
N PRO A 2 -16.31 1.00 0.12
CA PRO A 2 -17.17 1.37 1.26
C PRO A 2 -17.98 2.64 1.00
N ARG A 3 -19.12 2.80 1.68
CA ARG A 3 -19.88 4.07 1.63
C ARG A 3 -19.09 5.19 2.31
N ASN A 4 -19.21 6.41 1.79
CA ASN A 4 -18.58 7.62 2.31
C ASN A 4 -17.03 7.68 2.21
N TYR A 5 -16.41 6.84 1.37
CA TYR A 5 -14.96 6.83 1.21
C TYR A 5 -14.40 8.15 0.65
N GLU A 6 -15.21 8.91 -0.08
CA GLU A 6 -14.85 10.19 -0.65
C GLU A 6 -14.44 11.23 0.41
N LYS A 7 -14.89 11.06 1.66
CA LYS A 7 -14.46 11.91 2.78
C LYS A 7 -12.99 11.72 3.14
N LEU A 8 -12.37 10.63 2.71
CA LEU A 8 -10.94 10.36 2.90
C LEU A 8 -10.08 11.16 1.91
N ALA A 9 -10.67 11.74 0.86
CA ALA A 9 -9.94 12.54 -0.10
C ALA A 9 -9.29 13.79 0.50
N GLN A 10 -9.74 14.27 1.66
CA GLN A 10 -9.10 15.40 2.36
C GLN A 10 -7.81 15.02 3.10
N ILE A 11 -7.47 13.73 3.21
CA ILE A 11 -6.31 13.28 3.97
C ILE A 11 -5.04 13.53 3.16
N GLU A 12 -4.21 14.46 3.63
CA GLU A 12 -2.89 14.76 3.06
C GLU A 12 -1.76 14.06 3.81
N LYS A 13 -1.91 13.83 5.12
CA LYS A 13 -0.86 13.26 5.96
C LYS A 13 -1.41 12.23 6.93
N ILE A 14 -0.68 11.13 7.10
CA ILE A 14 -0.94 10.11 8.12
C ILE A 14 0.21 10.10 9.12
N ASN A 15 -0.07 10.55 10.35
CA ASN A 15 0.82 10.34 11.50
C ASN A 15 0.49 8.99 12.14
N GLY A 16 1.18 7.94 11.71
CA GLY A 16 0.94 6.55 12.08
C GLY A 16 1.24 5.62 10.92
N ARG A 17 0.41 4.60 10.77
CA ARG A 17 0.56 3.57 9.74
C ARG A 17 -0.67 3.53 8.85
N LEU A 18 -0.46 3.32 7.54
CA LEU A 18 -1.52 2.94 6.61
C LEU A 18 -1.48 1.43 6.44
N ILE A 19 -2.58 0.77 6.82
CA ILE A 19 -2.73 -0.69 6.75
C ILE A 19 -3.96 -0.98 5.90
N VAL A 20 -3.78 -1.75 4.83
CA VAL A 20 -4.86 -2.27 3.99
C VAL A 20 -4.69 -3.78 3.92
N SER A 21 -5.57 -4.52 4.59
CA SER A 21 -5.42 -5.97 4.65
C SER A 21 -6.74 -6.73 4.64
N ASN A 22 -6.68 -7.96 4.13
CA ASN A 22 -7.81 -8.90 4.09
C ASN A 22 -9.07 -8.26 3.50
N ASN A 23 -8.92 -7.58 2.36
CA ASN A 23 -9.98 -6.80 1.74
C ASN A 23 -10.33 -7.30 0.34
N ASP A 24 -11.63 -7.48 0.08
CA ASP A 24 -12.16 -7.89 -1.23
C ASP A 24 -12.86 -6.75 -1.98
N GLY A 25 -13.01 -5.58 -1.35
CA GLY A 25 -13.85 -4.48 -1.83
C GLY A 25 -13.10 -3.22 -2.25
N ILE A 26 -11.78 -3.20 -2.08
CA ILE A 26 -10.87 -2.09 -2.34
C ILE A 26 -9.86 -2.54 -3.41
N PRO A 27 -10.00 -2.10 -4.67
CA PRO A 27 -9.11 -2.51 -5.76
C PRO A 27 -7.76 -1.79 -5.79
N ASP A 28 -7.65 -0.61 -5.15
CA ASP A 28 -6.43 0.21 -5.13
C ASP A 28 -6.51 1.27 -4.01
N LEU A 29 -5.54 2.18 -3.93
CA LEU A 29 -5.48 3.27 -2.95
C LEU A 29 -6.03 4.60 -3.47
N SER A 30 -6.72 4.62 -4.61
CA SER A 30 -7.28 5.84 -5.23
C SER A 30 -8.34 6.55 -4.37
N PHE A 31 -8.75 5.94 -3.26
CA PHE A 31 -9.61 6.54 -2.24
C PHE A 31 -8.86 7.56 -1.33
N LEU A 32 -7.53 7.64 -1.43
CA LEU A 32 -6.66 8.62 -0.77
C LEU A 32 -5.91 9.49 -1.79
N PRO A 33 -6.61 10.16 -2.73
CA PRO A 33 -5.98 10.81 -3.89
C PRO A 33 -5.01 11.94 -3.51
N ASN A 34 -5.20 12.57 -2.35
CA ASN A 34 -4.37 13.68 -1.88
C ASN A 34 -3.35 13.27 -0.82
N LEU A 35 -3.17 11.97 -0.55
CA LEU A 35 -2.21 11.53 0.47
C LEU A 35 -0.77 11.81 0.01
N GLU A 36 -0.08 12.67 0.74
CA GLU A 36 1.26 13.15 0.42
C GLU A 36 2.34 12.50 1.29
N GLU A 37 2.00 12.20 2.55
CA GLU A 37 2.98 11.78 3.55
C GLU A 37 2.45 10.72 4.51
N ILE A 38 3.26 9.70 4.77
CA ILE A 38 3.05 8.74 5.86
C ILE A 38 4.26 8.79 6.78
N TYR A 39 4.00 9.05 8.07
CA TYR A 39 5.04 9.10 9.09
C TYR A 39 4.73 8.13 10.24
N SER A 40 5.58 7.14 10.46
CA SER A 40 5.53 6.25 11.62
C SER A 40 6.84 6.30 12.39
N SER A 41 6.77 6.45 13.72
CA SER A 41 7.93 6.31 14.60
C SER A 41 8.23 4.85 14.98
N ASP A 42 7.34 3.92 14.62
CA ASP A 42 7.52 2.49 14.88
C ASP A 42 8.53 1.89 13.89
N LYS A 43 9.70 1.52 14.40
CA LYS A 43 10.80 0.94 13.59
C LYS A 43 10.59 -0.53 13.28
N GLU A 44 9.76 -1.23 14.05
CA GLU A 44 9.54 -2.67 13.87
C GLU A 44 8.51 -2.94 12.79
N LYS A 45 7.46 -2.12 12.72
CA LYS A 45 6.34 -2.32 11.80
C LYS A 45 6.42 -1.44 10.54
N PRO A 46 5.92 -1.91 9.38
CA PRO A 46 5.85 -1.09 8.18
C PRO A 46 4.90 0.11 8.34
N SER A 47 5.33 1.27 7.87
CA SER A 47 4.50 2.49 7.79
C SER A 47 3.40 2.34 6.74
N LEU A 48 3.72 1.65 5.64
CA LEU A 48 2.75 1.19 4.64
C LEU A 48 2.76 -0.34 4.62
N ASP A 49 1.61 -0.94 4.92
CA ASP A 49 1.43 -2.38 5.07
C ASP A 49 0.19 -2.84 4.28
N ILE A 50 0.41 -3.49 3.14
CA ILE A 50 -0.65 -3.92 2.22
C ILE A 50 -0.53 -5.42 2.03
N VAL A 51 -1.49 -6.19 2.54
CA VAL A 51 -1.40 -7.66 2.55
C VAL A 51 -2.75 -8.33 2.38
N ASP A 52 -2.80 -9.40 1.58
CA ASP A 52 -4.01 -10.24 1.41
C ASP A 52 -5.25 -9.47 0.95
N ASN A 53 -5.11 -8.57 -0.03
CA ASN A 53 -6.26 -7.91 -0.65
C ASN A 53 -6.55 -8.56 -2.01
N HIS A 54 -7.80 -9.00 -2.21
CA HIS A 54 -8.22 -9.70 -3.41
C HIS A 54 -8.49 -8.73 -4.57
N ASN A 55 -8.02 -9.04 -5.78
CA ASN A 55 -8.10 -8.15 -6.95
C ASN A 55 -7.52 -6.74 -6.69
N PHE A 56 -6.46 -6.65 -5.89
CA PHE A 56 -5.83 -5.37 -5.53
C PHE A 56 -4.61 -5.09 -6.42
N ALA A 57 -4.55 -3.88 -6.97
CA ALA A 57 -3.36 -3.34 -7.62
C ALA A 57 -2.85 -2.11 -6.87
N LEU A 58 -1.53 -2.00 -6.70
CA LEU A 58 -0.94 -0.83 -6.04
C LEU A 58 -0.95 0.38 -6.98
N LYS A 59 -2.00 1.19 -6.87
CA LYS A 59 -2.26 2.41 -7.66
C LYS A 59 -2.91 3.49 -6.78
N GLY A 60 -3.01 4.71 -7.31
CA GLY A 60 -3.77 5.80 -6.68
C GLY A 60 -3.03 6.60 -5.61
N LEU A 61 -1.72 6.37 -5.45
CA LEU A 61 -0.84 7.16 -4.58
C LEU A 61 -0.08 8.24 -5.37
N ASP A 62 -0.73 8.96 -6.27
CA ASP A 62 -0.03 9.87 -7.19
C ASP A 62 0.56 11.10 -6.47
N ALA A 63 -0.05 11.52 -5.37
CA ALA A 63 0.41 12.65 -4.55
C ALA A 63 1.50 12.27 -3.53
N ILE A 64 1.74 10.96 -3.29
CA ILE A 64 2.65 10.53 -2.25
C ILE A 64 4.08 10.95 -2.61
N ARG A 65 4.71 11.68 -1.69
CA ARG A 65 6.05 12.24 -1.86
C ARG A 65 7.03 11.77 -0.79
N LYS A 66 6.53 11.26 0.34
CA LYS A 66 7.40 10.77 1.42
C LYS A 66 6.75 9.68 2.26
N ILE A 67 7.52 8.62 2.55
CA ILE A 67 7.16 7.60 3.53
C ILE A 67 8.31 7.46 4.53
N HIS A 68 8.07 7.79 5.79
CA HIS A 68 9.04 7.56 6.85
C HIS A 68 8.82 6.18 7.48
N GLY A 69 9.79 5.28 7.31
CA GLY A 69 9.75 3.90 7.79
C GLY A 69 9.58 2.86 6.68
N LYS A 70 9.46 1.59 7.08
CA LYS A 70 9.46 0.43 6.17
C LYS A 70 8.18 0.37 5.33
N VAL A 71 8.27 -0.24 4.15
CA VAL A 71 7.12 -0.55 3.28
C VAL A 71 7.07 -2.05 3.04
N TYR A 72 5.89 -2.65 3.24
CA TYR A 72 5.63 -4.04 2.93
C TYR A 72 4.35 -4.16 2.10
N VAL A 73 4.46 -4.76 0.92
CA VAL A 73 3.34 -4.98 0.01
C VAL A 73 3.37 -6.43 -0.46
N ARG A 74 2.28 -7.14 -0.28
CA ARG A 74 2.07 -8.49 -0.82
C ARG A 74 0.80 -8.56 -1.64
N THR A 75 0.95 -8.85 -2.93
CA THR A 75 -0.13 -8.94 -3.93
C THR A 75 -0.35 -10.38 -4.39
N GLU A 76 -1.40 -10.62 -5.18
CA GLU A 76 -1.70 -11.93 -5.75
C GLU A 76 -0.80 -12.23 -6.95
N GLU A 77 -0.46 -11.20 -7.74
CA GLU A 77 0.45 -11.29 -8.88
C GLU A 77 1.53 -10.20 -8.82
N SER A 78 2.67 -10.42 -9.48
CA SER A 78 3.71 -9.39 -9.58
C SER A 78 3.27 -8.21 -10.45
N SER A 79 2.38 -8.45 -11.42
CA SER A 79 1.76 -7.44 -12.29
C SER A 79 0.91 -6.41 -11.54
N ASP A 80 0.44 -6.73 -10.34
CA ASP A 80 -0.34 -5.83 -9.49
C ASP A 80 0.47 -4.63 -8.98
N VAL A 81 1.80 -4.73 -9.06
CA VAL A 81 2.73 -3.63 -8.78
C VAL A 81 3.47 -3.28 -10.06
N GLN A 82 3.06 -2.18 -10.70
CA GLN A 82 3.78 -1.67 -11.87
C GLN A 82 5.21 -1.25 -11.49
N LYS A 83 6.16 -1.44 -12.40
CA LYS A 83 7.58 -1.18 -12.16
C LYS A 83 7.85 0.27 -11.76
N GLU A 84 7.12 1.20 -12.37
CA GLU A 84 7.21 2.63 -12.11
C GLU A 84 6.74 2.94 -10.68
N VAL A 85 5.66 2.30 -10.22
CA VAL A 85 5.16 2.43 -8.85
C VAL A 85 6.16 1.86 -7.85
N GLU A 86 6.71 0.67 -8.11
CA GLU A 86 7.76 0.08 -7.29
C GLU A 86 8.98 1.01 -7.15
N GLN A 87 9.45 1.59 -8.26
CA GLN A 87 10.57 2.52 -8.27
C GLN A 87 10.25 3.81 -7.52
N HIS A 88 9.05 4.36 -7.72
CA HIS A 88 8.60 5.56 -7.02
C HIS A 88 8.61 5.34 -5.50
N ILE A 89 7.97 4.27 -5.01
CA ILE A 89 7.93 3.93 -3.58
C ILE A 89 9.33 3.77 -3.00
N LYS A 90 10.24 3.07 -3.71
CA LYS A 90 11.64 2.92 -3.31
C LYS A 90 12.38 4.26 -3.20
N SER A 91 12.03 5.24 -4.01
CA SER A 91 12.69 6.56 -4.02
C SER A 91 12.22 7.50 -2.89
N ILE A 92 10.97 7.36 -2.44
CA ILE A 92 10.36 8.28 -1.47
C ILE A 92 10.42 7.77 -0.02
N THR A 93 10.70 6.48 0.17
CA THR A 93 10.85 5.91 1.51
C THR A 93 12.28 6.01 2.03
N ASP A 94 12.43 6.21 3.33
CA ASP A 94 13.73 6.08 4.02
C ASP A 94 13.93 4.71 4.70
N GLY A 95 12.96 3.81 4.57
CA GLY A 95 12.98 2.47 5.15
C GLY A 95 13.22 1.35 4.13
N LYS A 96 13.29 0.12 4.65
CA LYS A 96 13.34 -1.07 3.79
C LYS A 96 12.00 -1.25 3.06
N VAL A 97 12.07 -1.53 1.75
CA VAL A 97 10.91 -1.87 0.92
C VAL A 97 10.91 -3.35 0.59
N THR A 98 9.75 -3.99 0.72
CA THR A 98 9.55 -5.38 0.31
C THR A 98 8.27 -5.50 -0.51
N PHE A 99 8.41 -6.02 -1.73
CA PHE A 99 7.30 -6.46 -2.56
C PHE A 99 7.34 -7.99 -2.61
N ALA A 100 6.22 -8.63 -2.29
CA ALA A 100 6.08 -10.08 -2.31
C ALA A 100 4.84 -10.46 -3.13
N VAL A 101 4.82 -11.68 -3.64
CA VAL A 101 3.65 -12.28 -4.27
C VAL A 101 3.16 -13.40 -3.36
N LYS A 102 1.84 -13.53 -3.19
CA LYS A 102 1.25 -14.62 -2.42
C LYS A 102 1.68 -15.94 -3.03
N GLU A 103 2.27 -16.82 -2.23
CA GLU A 103 2.58 -18.16 -2.69
C GLU A 103 1.26 -18.87 -3.05
N SER A 104 1.17 -19.37 -4.28
CA SER A 104 0.05 -20.22 -4.68
C SER A 104 0.03 -21.41 -3.73
N SER A 105 -1.00 -21.51 -2.91
CA SER A 105 -1.23 -22.67 -2.05
C SER A 105 -1.41 -23.89 -2.93
N GLY A 106 -0.31 -24.64 -3.14
CA GLY A 106 -0.34 -25.94 -3.79
C GLY A 106 -1.13 -26.90 -2.92
N PHE A 107 -2.43 -27.01 -3.17
CA PHE A 107 -3.18 -28.19 -2.79
C PHE A 107 -2.73 -29.33 -3.71
N GLY A 108 -1.65 -29.99 -3.31
CA GLY A 108 -1.36 -31.35 -3.74
C GLY A 108 -2.51 -32.24 -3.28
N LYS A 109 -3.18 -32.85 -4.26
CA LYS A 109 -4.17 -33.92 -4.06
C LYS A 109 -3.56 -35.11 -3.35
#